data_AF-A0A854D7B9-F1
#
_entry.id   AF-A0A854D7B9-F1
#
_cell.length_a   1.000
_cell.length_b   1.000
_cell.length_c   1.000
_cell.angle_alpha   90.00
_cell.angle_beta   90.00
_cell.angle_gamma   90.00
#
_symmetry.space_group_name_H-M   'P 1'
#
loop_
_entity.id
_entity.type
_entity.pdbx_description
1 polymer ?
#
loop_
_entity_poly.entity_id
_entity_poly.type
_entity_poly.pdbx_seq_one_letter_code
_entity_poly.pdbx_strand_id
1 'polypeptide(L)'
;MTVEERQEWVDQLHEGRDQDAFNQKHRTVGPDAEVKVIEPGDKLYPKQTKPFGVGVDLEANAHYEVTRTTKSGVNYKTHYYTDASGEVRHVETNSRTVTGELNPDLRQPYPNATYTVDGKFHYTTDGWARTVRLEVDGLYEVKPEYRGRSEAVQSRVNKYAKDLAAENGKNYEGGHMAGDRFGGPPEEINTVAMLEEVNQYRVDSDMESFKLFEEEVVGSPGDFNKLVLEFDYPDPADPAKLANSEKVPTRFEATWVDANGKSMRRRFENVPAGGGQ
;
A
#
# COMPACT_ATOMS: atom_id res chain seq x y z
N MET A 1 -8.23 -20.52 1.52
CA MET A 1 -7.60 -20.68 2.84
C MET A 1 -8.67 -20.81 3.91
N THR A 2 -8.50 -21.77 4.80
CA THR A 2 -9.24 -21.93 6.06
C THR A 2 -8.83 -20.85 7.08
N VAL A 3 -9.50 -20.82 8.23
CA VAL A 3 -9.13 -19.89 9.32
C VAL A 3 -7.79 -20.27 9.90
N GLU A 4 -7.53 -21.57 10.07
CA GLU A 4 -6.30 -22.14 10.61
C GLU A 4 -5.10 -21.82 9.70
N GLU A 5 -5.24 -22.03 8.39
CA GLU A 5 -4.18 -21.69 7.42
C GLU A 5 -3.86 -20.19 7.41
N ARG A 6 -4.88 -19.33 7.60
CA ARG A 6 -4.67 -17.89 7.68
C ARG A 6 -4.00 -17.50 8.99
N GLN A 7 -4.41 -18.12 10.09
CA GLN A 7 -3.81 -17.86 11.40
C GLN A 7 -2.32 -18.23 11.38
N GLU A 8 -1.98 -19.41 10.87
CA GLU A 8 -0.59 -19.85 10.74
C GLU A 8 0.24 -18.87 9.88
N TRP A 9 -0.34 -18.36 8.79
CA TRP A 9 0.34 -17.37 7.96
C TRP A 9 0.56 -16.03 8.68
N VAL A 10 -0.46 -15.53 9.39
CA VAL A 10 -0.32 -14.32 10.22
C VAL A 10 0.77 -14.49 11.27
N ASP A 11 0.78 -15.63 11.96
CA ASP A 11 1.73 -15.92 13.03
C ASP A 11 3.17 -15.96 12.49
N GLN A 12 3.40 -16.62 11.35
CA GLN A 12 4.71 -16.65 10.68
C GLN A 12 5.21 -15.25 10.29
N LEU A 13 4.33 -14.40 9.74
CA LEU A 13 4.70 -13.03 9.37
C LEU A 13 5.00 -12.18 10.60
N HIS A 14 4.26 -12.38 11.68
CA HIS A 14 4.50 -11.70 12.95
C HIS A 14 5.85 -12.10 13.56
N GLU A 15 6.22 -13.38 13.53
CA GLU A 15 7.53 -13.87 14.02
C GLU A 15 8.72 -13.26 13.26
N GLY A 16 8.56 -13.01 11.95
CA GLY A 16 9.61 -12.45 11.10
C GLY A 16 9.80 -10.93 11.18
N ARG A 17 8.84 -10.22 11.78
CA ARG A 17 8.74 -8.74 11.71
C ARG A 17 10.00 -7.99 12.16
N ASP A 18 10.72 -8.51 13.15
CA ASP A 18 11.89 -7.83 13.73
C ASP A 18 13.16 -8.02 12.90
N GLN A 19 13.16 -8.98 11.96
CA GLN A 19 14.28 -9.24 11.05
C GLN A 19 14.22 -8.35 9.79
N ASP A 20 13.07 -7.74 9.55
CA ASP A 20 12.81 -6.87 8.41
C ASP A 20 13.64 -5.56 8.52
N ALA A 21 14.49 -5.33 7.52
CA ALA A 21 15.39 -4.18 7.51
C ALA A 21 14.65 -2.84 7.36
N PHE A 22 13.49 -2.84 6.69
CA PHE A 22 12.65 -1.66 6.57
C PHE A 22 12.06 -1.30 7.94
N ASN A 23 11.54 -2.28 8.69
CA ASN A 23 11.05 -2.06 10.05
C ASN A 23 12.15 -1.50 10.97
N GLN A 24 13.34 -2.13 10.97
CA GLN A 24 14.47 -1.66 11.79
C GLN A 24 14.85 -0.20 11.50
N LYS A 25 14.72 0.24 10.24
CA LYS A 25 15.02 1.61 9.83
C LYS A 25 13.91 2.61 10.19
N HIS A 26 12.65 2.18 10.17
CA HIS A 26 11.49 3.08 10.21
C HIS A 26 10.75 3.14 11.56
N ARG A 27 11.02 2.21 12.49
CA ARG A 27 10.53 2.31 13.87
C ARG A 27 11.06 3.57 14.54
N THR A 28 10.16 4.34 15.15
CA THR A 28 10.51 5.59 15.88
C THR A 28 11.10 5.34 17.27
N VAL A 29 10.97 4.11 17.77
CA VAL A 29 11.54 3.67 19.04
C VAL A 29 12.37 2.40 18.84
N GLY A 30 13.35 2.21 19.73
CA GLY A 30 14.22 1.04 19.70
C GLY A 30 13.50 -0.27 20.05
N PRO A 31 14.14 -1.42 19.79
CA PRO A 31 13.56 -2.74 20.05
C PRO A 31 13.28 -3.02 21.54
N ASP A 32 13.95 -2.30 22.45
CA ASP A 32 13.76 -2.44 23.90
C ASP A 32 12.63 -1.55 24.46
N ALA A 33 11.92 -0.82 23.60
CA ALA A 33 10.80 0.02 24.03
C ALA A 33 9.66 -0.83 24.62
N GLU A 34 9.01 -0.31 25.65
CA GLU A 34 7.84 -0.96 26.24
C GLU A 34 6.71 -1.04 25.21
N VAL A 35 6.21 -2.26 24.98
CA VAL A 35 5.07 -2.50 24.10
C VAL A 35 3.78 -2.29 24.87
N LYS A 36 2.98 -1.30 24.46
CA LYS A 36 1.66 -1.03 25.00
C LYS A 36 0.62 -1.88 24.28
N VAL A 37 0.21 -2.97 24.92
CA VAL A 37 -0.77 -3.91 24.35
C VAL A 37 -2.19 -3.37 24.53
N ILE A 38 -2.93 -3.25 23.42
CA ILE A 38 -4.30 -2.75 23.36
C ILE A 38 -5.21 -3.90 22.90
N GLU A 39 -6.00 -4.41 23.84
CA GLU A 39 -6.92 -5.53 23.64
C GLU A 39 -8.38 -5.05 23.57
N PRO A 40 -9.32 -5.88 23.06
CA PRO A 40 -10.74 -5.58 23.09
C PRO A 40 -11.22 -5.19 24.49
N GLY A 41 -11.81 -4.00 24.61
CA GLY A 41 -12.28 -3.43 25.88
C GLY A 41 -11.39 -2.32 26.43
N ASP A 42 -10.17 -2.14 25.90
CA ASP A 42 -9.35 -0.97 26.19
C ASP A 42 -10.01 0.32 25.66
N LYS A 43 -9.79 1.45 26.34
CA LYS A 43 -10.31 2.77 25.95
C LYS A 43 -9.78 3.23 24.58
N LEU A 44 -8.58 2.82 24.19
CA LEU A 44 -7.93 3.13 22.92
C LEU A 44 -8.27 2.10 21.83
N TYR A 45 -8.98 1.01 22.18
CA TYR A 45 -9.30 -0.04 21.23
C TYR A 45 -10.15 0.52 20.07
N PRO A 46 -9.69 0.42 18.81
CA PRO A 46 -10.35 1.06 17.69
C PRO A 46 -11.61 0.32 17.30
N LYS A 47 -12.57 1.04 16.71
CA LYS A 47 -13.70 0.40 16.04
C LYS A 47 -13.19 -0.44 14.86
N GLN A 48 -13.89 -1.52 14.53
CA GLN A 48 -13.53 -2.42 13.42
C GLN A 48 -13.33 -1.70 12.08
N THR A 49 -14.05 -0.60 11.85
CA THR A 49 -13.99 0.17 10.59
C THR A 49 -13.07 1.39 10.63
N LYS A 50 -12.36 1.61 11.74
CA LYS A 50 -11.51 2.78 11.95
C LYS A 50 -10.05 2.37 12.15
N PRO A 51 -9.10 3.16 11.62
CA PRO A 51 -7.70 3.02 12.00
C PRO A 51 -7.51 3.27 13.51
N PHE A 52 -6.45 2.71 14.08
CA PHE A 52 -6.03 3.00 15.46
C PHE A 52 -5.60 4.47 15.62
N GLY A 53 -5.65 5.04 16.82
CA GLY A 53 -5.14 6.41 17.06
C GLY A 53 -5.93 7.57 16.44
N VAL A 54 -6.91 7.32 15.56
CA VAL A 54 -7.67 8.41 14.91
C VAL A 54 -8.64 9.06 15.90
N GLY A 55 -8.38 10.33 16.20
CA GLY A 55 -9.22 11.14 17.08
C GLY A 55 -8.98 10.88 18.57
N VAL A 56 -7.83 10.31 18.92
CA VAL A 56 -7.37 10.14 20.30
C VAL A 56 -5.91 10.59 20.40
N ASP A 57 -5.52 11.08 21.57
CA ASP A 57 -4.13 11.44 21.83
C ASP A 57 -3.35 10.18 22.22
N LEU A 58 -2.35 9.84 21.40
CA LEU A 58 -1.40 8.77 21.72
C LEU A 58 -0.17 9.34 22.43
N GLU A 59 0.53 8.48 23.15
CA GLU A 59 1.78 8.86 23.79
C GLU A 59 2.87 9.09 22.75
N ALA A 60 3.73 10.07 23.03
CA ALA A 60 4.90 10.38 22.21
C ALA A 60 5.93 9.24 22.31
N ASN A 61 6.59 8.93 21.18
CA ASN A 61 7.65 7.92 21.08
C ASN A 61 7.23 6.60 21.74
N ALA A 62 6.10 6.06 21.31
CA ALA A 62 5.53 4.84 21.88
C ALA A 62 5.37 3.75 20.82
N HIS A 63 5.45 2.51 21.29
CA HIS A 63 5.10 1.32 20.52
C HIS A 63 3.80 0.74 21.05
N TYR A 64 2.78 0.69 20.20
CA TYR A 64 1.51 0.04 20.50
C TYR A 64 1.40 -1.27 19.72
N GLU A 65 0.86 -2.30 20.37
CA GLU A 65 0.43 -3.55 19.74
C GLU A 65 -1.09 -3.65 19.89
N VAL A 66 -1.83 -3.75 18.80
CA VAL A 66 -3.29 -3.87 18.81
C VAL A 66 -3.69 -5.19 18.19
N THR A 67 -4.34 -6.04 18.96
CA THR A 67 -4.88 -7.32 18.48
C THR A 67 -6.27 -7.10 17.89
N ARG A 68 -6.50 -7.47 16.62
CA ARG A 68 -7.82 -7.46 15.98
C ARG A 68 -8.22 -8.88 15.59
N THR A 69 -9.53 -9.15 15.66
CA THR A 69 -10.12 -10.41 15.19
C THR A 69 -11.02 -10.15 14.00
N THR A 70 -10.81 -10.86 12.89
CA THR A 70 -11.70 -10.82 11.73
C THR A 70 -13.03 -11.51 12.03
N LYS A 71 -14.05 -11.27 11.21
CA LYS A 71 -15.36 -11.95 11.37
C LYS A 71 -15.28 -13.47 11.27
N SER A 72 -14.27 -14.00 10.57
CA SER A 72 -14.03 -15.44 10.45
C SER A 72 -13.20 -16.00 11.61
N GLY A 73 -12.74 -15.17 12.56
CA GLY A 73 -12.00 -15.61 13.74
C GLY A 73 -10.47 -15.63 13.59
N VAL A 74 -9.92 -15.01 12.53
CA VAL A 74 -8.46 -14.84 12.40
C VAL A 74 -8.03 -13.68 13.28
N ASN A 75 -7.10 -13.92 14.19
CA ASN A 75 -6.48 -12.88 15.00
C ASN A 75 -5.20 -12.39 14.34
N TYR A 76 -5.03 -11.08 14.27
CA TYR A 76 -3.80 -10.47 13.78
C TYR A 76 -3.43 -9.27 14.65
N LYS A 77 -2.13 -9.04 14.76
CA LYS A 77 -1.55 -7.95 15.52
C LYS A 77 -1.09 -6.87 14.56
N THR A 78 -1.47 -5.64 14.84
CA THR A 78 -0.89 -4.48 14.18
C THR A 78 -0.04 -3.72 15.17
N HIS A 79 1.15 -3.32 14.74
CA HIS A 79 2.03 -2.52 15.56
C HIS A 79 2.13 -1.11 15.02
N TYR A 80 2.09 -0.13 15.92
CA TYR A 80 2.11 1.29 15.61
C TYR A 80 3.22 1.96 16.38
N TYR A 81 3.96 2.81 15.69
CA TYR A 81 5.10 3.54 16.23
C TYR A 81 4.83 5.03 16.09
N THR A 82 4.78 5.74 17.22
CA THR A 82 4.50 7.18 17.25
C THR A 82 5.76 8.01 17.34
N ASP A 83 5.74 9.22 16.80
CA ASP A 83 6.83 10.19 16.97
C ASP A 83 6.71 11.00 18.28
N ALA A 84 7.56 12.01 18.43
CA ALA A 84 7.59 12.88 19.60
C ALA A 84 6.30 13.70 19.82
N SER A 85 5.40 13.77 18.83
CA SER A 85 4.09 14.41 18.94
C SER A 85 2.95 13.42 19.20
N GLY A 86 3.24 12.11 19.22
CA GLY A 86 2.22 11.07 19.33
C GLY A 86 1.56 10.71 18.00
N GLU A 87 2.02 11.25 16.87
CA GLU A 87 1.51 10.88 15.55
C GLU A 87 2.09 9.53 15.11
N VAL A 88 1.25 8.65 14.55
CA VAL A 88 1.69 7.36 13.99
C VAL A 88 2.55 7.60 12.75
N ARG A 89 3.79 7.08 12.76
CA ARG A 89 4.76 7.21 11.65
C ARG A 89 5.19 5.91 11.02
N HIS A 90 5.05 4.79 11.72
CA HIS A 90 5.30 3.47 11.16
C HIS A 90 4.24 2.47 11.62
N VAL A 91 3.79 1.62 10.70
CA VAL A 91 2.76 0.60 10.93
C VAL A 91 3.20 -0.73 10.36
N GLU A 92 3.15 -1.78 11.17
CA GLU A 92 3.44 -3.15 10.75
C GLU A 92 2.16 -3.98 10.85
N THR A 93 1.65 -4.49 9.72
CA THR A 93 0.32 -5.09 9.69
C THR A 93 0.12 -6.09 8.56
N ASN A 94 -1.07 -6.69 8.52
CA ASN A 94 -1.47 -7.64 7.49
C ASN A 94 -2.67 -7.12 6.68
N SER A 95 -2.68 -7.44 5.40
CA SER A 95 -3.77 -7.10 4.49
C SER A 95 -4.90 -8.13 4.53
N ARG A 96 -5.95 -7.87 3.75
CA ARG A 96 -6.99 -8.84 3.43
C ARG A 96 -6.46 -10.10 2.78
N THR A 97 -5.38 -10.02 2.00
CA THR A 97 -4.80 -11.18 1.33
C THR A 97 -4.43 -12.24 2.37
N VAL A 98 -3.81 -11.83 3.47
CA VAL A 98 -3.41 -12.68 4.59
C VAL A 98 -4.59 -12.96 5.55
N THR A 99 -5.27 -11.91 6.03
CA THR A 99 -6.26 -12.05 7.12
C THR A 99 -7.65 -12.49 6.66
N GLY A 100 -7.96 -12.30 5.38
CA GLY A 100 -9.29 -12.55 4.80
C GLY A 100 -10.27 -11.37 4.89
N GLU A 101 -9.94 -10.29 5.62
CA GLU A 101 -10.79 -9.11 5.77
C GLU A 101 -10.02 -7.81 5.49
N LEU A 102 -10.70 -6.80 4.93
CA LEU A 102 -10.06 -5.51 4.64
C LEU A 102 -9.56 -4.85 5.92
N ASN A 103 -8.28 -4.49 5.93
CA ASN A 103 -7.68 -3.82 7.07
C ASN A 103 -8.05 -2.32 7.07
N PRO A 104 -8.69 -1.79 8.13
CA PRO A 104 -9.08 -0.38 8.18
C PRO A 104 -7.88 0.59 8.10
N ASP A 105 -6.72 0.20 8.63
CA ASP A 105 -5.49 1.00 8.65
C ASP A 105 -4.86 1.12 7.25
N LEU A 106 -5.04 0.10 6.40
CA LEU A 106 -4.60 0.12 4.98
C LEU A 106 -5.63 0.75 4.04
N ARG A 107 -6.88 0.84 4.50
CA ARG A 107 -7.97 1.50 3.78
C ARG A 107 -8.02 3.00 3.97
N GLN A 108 -7.52 3.46 5.11
CA GLN A 108 -7.45 4.86 5.53
C GLN A 108 -6.05 5.09 6.12
N PRO A 109 -5.02 5.10 5.26
CA PRO A 109 -3.65 5.26 5.74
C PRO A 109 -3.46 6.61 6.44
N TYR A 110 -2.47 6.67 7.32
CA TYR A 110 -2.04 7.87 8.02
C TYR A 110 -1.21 8.74 7.07
N PRO A 111 -1.24 10.07 7.26
CA PRO A 111 -0.33 10.97 6.57
C PRO A 111 1.09 10.83 7.11
N ASN A 112 2.09 11.05 6.24
CA ASN A 112 3.52 11.03 6.57
C ASN A 112 3.93 9.76 7.33
N ALA A 113 3.42 8.60 6.90
CA ALA A 113 3.65 7.33 7.57
C ALA A 113 4.27 6.32 6.61
N THR A 114 4.92 5.34 7.21
CA THR A 114 5.48 4.18 6.50
C THR A 114 4.79 2.92 6.97
N TYR A 115 4.70 1.93 6.09
CA TYR A 115 4.00 0.69 6.36
C TYR A 115 4.84 -0.48 5.94
N THR A 116 4.82 -1.55 6.73
CA THR A 116 5.19 -2.89 6.28
C THR A 116 3.94 -3.75 6.29
N VAL A 117 3.54 -4.21 5.11
CA VAL A 117 2.34 -4.99 4.90
C VAL A 117 2.73 -6.37 4.41
N ASP A 118 2.20 -7.38 5.10
CA ASP A 118 2.41 -8.80 4.80
C ASP A 118 3.90 -9.19 4.74
N GLY A 119 4.75 -8.47 5.50
CA GLY A 119 6.20 -8.70 5.60
C GLY A 119 6.96 -8.56 4.28
N LYS A 120 6.41 -7.83 3.32
CA LYS A 120 6.93 -7.80 1.94
C LYS A 120 6.74 -6.47 1.21
N PHE A 121 5.63 -5.80 1.48
CA PHE A 121 5.27 -4.55 0.80
C PHE A 121 5.50 -3.37 1.74
N HIS A 122 6.37 -2.47 1.35
CA HIS A 122 6.71 -1.30 2.14
C HIS A 122 6.17 -0.03 1.49
N TYR A 123 5.19 0.61 2.12
CA TYR A 123 4.58 1.82 1.58
C TYR A 123 5.08 3.05 2.33
N THR A 124 5.18 4.18 1.63
CA THR A 124 5.33 5.50 2.24
C THR A 124 4.21 6.41 1.76
N THR A 125 3.61 7.15 2.69
CA THR A 125 2.58 8.13 2.41
C THR A 125 3.06 9.56 2.61
N ASP A 126 2.49 10.49 1.85
CA ASP A 126 2.71 11.92 2.04
C ASP A 126 1.80 12.53 3.13
N GLY A 127 1.88 13.85 3.31
CA GLY A 127 1.07 14.58 4.28
C GLY A 127 -0.44 14.54 4.03
N TRP A 128 -0.87 14.03 2.89
CA TRP A 128 -2.26 13.82 2.51
C TRP A 128 -2.70 12.36 2.54
N ALA A 129 -1.83 11.49 3.06
CA ALA A 129 -2.01 10.05 3.09
C ALA A 129 -2.11 9.39 1.69
N ARG A 130 -1.59 10.03 0.64
CA ARG A 130 -1.41 9.40 -0.68
C ARG A 130 -0.16 8.54 -0.63
N THR A 131 -0.22 7.32 -1.17
CA THR A 131 0.97 6.47 -1.31
C THR A 131 1.90 7.06 -2.36
N VAL A 132 3.05 7.58 -1.93
CA VAL A 132 4.06 8.17 -2.82
C VAL A 132 5.18 7.19 -3.18
N ARG A 133 5.31 6.10 -2.43
CA ARG A 133 6.35 5.09 -2.65
C ARG A 133 5.89 3.70 -2.24
N LEU A 134 6.25 2.71 -3.04
CA LEU A 134 6.14 1.28 -2.73
C LEU A 134 7.49 0.63 -2.97
N GLU A 135 8.07 0.01 -1.95
CA GLU A 135 9.27 -0.85 -2.05
C GLU A 135 8.84 -2.30 -1.83
N VAL A 136 9.37 -3.21 -2.63
CA VAL A 136 9.01 -4.64 -2.55
C VAL A 136 10.26 -5.49 -2.42
N ASP A 137 10.29 -6.34 -1.40
CA ASP A 137 11.43 -7.23 -1.14
C ASP A 137 11.63 -8.30 -2.25
N GLY A 138 10.57 -8.62 -2.99
CA GLY A 138 10.65 -9.38 -4.24
C GLY A 138 9.27 -9.69 -4.81
N LEU A 139 9.09 -9.69 -6.13
CA LEU A 139 7.79 -10.00 -6.75
C LEU A 139 7.76 -11.44 -7.26
N TYR A 140 7.34 -12.36 -6.39
CA TYR A 140 7.06 -13.75 -6.76
C TYR A 140 5.57 -13.96 -6.99
N GLU A 141 5.24 -14.73 -8.03
CA GLU A 141 3.86 -15.11 -8.30
C GLU A 141 3.33 -15.98 -7.16
N VAL A 142 2.18 -15.59 -6.61
CA VAL A 142 1.47 -16.35 -5.58
C VAL A 142 0.38 -17.20 -6.23
N LYS A 143 0.05 -18.32 -5.58
CA LYS A 143 -1.06 -19.18 -6.04
C LYS A 143 -2.39 -18.40 -6.03
N PRO A 144 -3.34 -18.72 -6.93
CA PRO A 144 -4.62 -18.00 -7.05
C PRO A 144 -5.39 -17.81 -5.72
N GLU A 145 -5.34 -18.77 -4.82
CA GLU A 145 -5.99 -18.72 -3.51
C GLU A 145 -5.43 -17.66 -2.54
N TYR A 146 -4.23 -17.14 -2.83
CA TYR A 146 -3.57 -16.05 -2.12
C TYR A 146 -3.68 -14.71 -2.85
N ARG A 147 -4.49 -14.62 -3.91
CA ARG A 147 -4.71 -13.36 -4.63
C ARG A 147 -5.90 -12.63 -4.02
N GLY A 148 -5.72 -11.35 -3.76
CA GLY A 148 -6.74 -10.46 -3.21
C GLY A 148 -7.19 -9.42 -4.22
N ARG A 149 -8.50 -9.27 -4.41
CA ARG A 149 -9.09 -8.16 -5.19
C ARG A 149 -10.31 -7.60 -4.49
N SER A 150 -10.51 -6.29 -4.56
CA SER A 150 -11.75 -5.65 -4.12
C SER A 150 -12.28 -4.66 -5.15
N GLU A 151 -13.34 -5.08 -5.86
CA GLU A 151 -14.03 -4.23 -6.84
C GLU A 151 -14.57 -2.94 -6.22
N ALA A 152 -15.00 -2.98 -4.96
CA ALA A 152 -15.46 -1.81 -4.22
C ALA A 152 -14.35 -0.79 -3.99
N VAL A 153 -13.12 -1.26 -3.67
CA VAL A 153 -11.94 -0.40 -3.51
C VAL A 153 -11.56 0.21 -4.86
N GLN A 154 -11.41 -0.61 -5.89
CA GLN A 154 -11.04 -0.14 -7.23
C GLN A 154 -12.07 0.83 -7.81
N SER A 155 -13.37 0.57 -7.63
CA SER A 155 -14.43 1.49 -8.03
C SER A 155 -14.38 2.81 -7.26
N ARG A 156 -14.04 2.78 -5.97
CA ARG A 156 -13.89 4.00 -5.16
C ARG A 156 -12.70 4.83 -5.59
N VAL A 157 -11.56 4.19 -5.84
CA VAL A 157 -10.33 4.87 -6.28
C VAL A 157 -10.48 5.41 -7.69
N ASN A 158 -11.09 4.66 -8.62
CA ASN A 158 -11.42 5.14 -9.96
C ASN A 158 -12.19 6.49 -9.92
N LYS A 159 -13.17 6.63 -9.01
CA LYS A 159 -13.94 7.88 -8.86
C LYS A 159 -13.09 9.11 -8.52
N TYR A 160 -11.85 8.96 -8.07
CA TYR A 160 -10.93 10.09 -7.90
C TYR A 160 -10.62 10.78 -9.23
N ALA A 161 -10.56 10.03 -10.33
CA ALA A 161 -10.29 10.55 -11.66
C ALA A 161 -11.56 11.01 -12.41
N LYS A 162 -12.73 11.07 -11.77
CA LYS A 162 -14.00 11.40 -12.44
C LYS A 162 -13.93 12.73 -13.21
N ASP A 163 -13.37 13.76 -12.57
CA ASP A 163 -13.30 15.10 -13.18
C ASP A 163 -12.25 15.13 -14.31
N LEU A 164 -11.12 14.45 -14.12
CA LEU A 164 -10.10 14.28 -15.15
C LEU A 164 -10.66 13.55 -16.39
N ALA A 165 -11.38 12.45 -16.17
CA ALA A 165 -12.02 11.68 -17.24
C ALA A 165 -13.04 12.51 -18.03
N ALA A 166 -13.78 13.38 -17.35
CA ALA A 166 -14.71 14.30 -18.01
C ALA A 166 -14.00 15.39 -18.82
N GLU A 167 -12.85 15.86 -18.34
CA GLU A 167 -12.03 16.89 -19.00
C GLU A 167 -11.31 16.34 -20.24
N ASN A 168 -10.68 15.17 -20.12
CA ASN A 168 -9.81 14.63 -21.17
C ASN A 168 -10.46 13.54 -22.03
N GLY A 169 -11.67 13.10 -21.69
CA GLY A 169 -12.40 12.06 -22.43
C GLY A 169 -11.77 10.67 -22.34
N LYS A 170 -10.88 10.41 -21.37
CA LYS A 170 -10.21 9.13 -21.14
C LYS A 170 -10.79 8.38 -19.95
N ASN A 171 -10.66 7.06 -19.97
CA ASN A 171 -11.06 6.19 -18.88
C ASN A 171 -9.93 5.99 -17.88
N TYR A 172 -10.30 5.84 -16.62
CA TYR A 172 -9.41 5.47 -15.53
C TYR A 172 -9.94 4.22 -14.82
N GLU A 173 -9.03 3.50 -14.17
CA GLU A 173 -9.30 2.30 -13.38
C GLU A 173 -8.64 2.42 -12.00
N GLY A 174 -9.11 1.64 -11.02
CA GLY A 174 -8.37 1.46 -9.77
C GLY A 174 -7.25 0.44 -10.00
N GLY A 175 -6.09 0.91 -10.46
CA GLY A 175 -4.93 0.07 -10.73
C GLY A 175 -4.20 -0.28 -9.43
N HIS A 176 -3.83 -1.55 -9.27
CA HIS A 176 -2.97 -1.96 -8.16
C HIS A 176 -1.52 -1.55 -8.44
N MET A 177 -0.80 -1.09 -7.41
CA MET A 177 0.63 -0.78 -7.50
C MET A 177 1.48 -2.06 -7.45
N ALA A 178 1.13 -2.99 -6.56
CA ALA A 178 1.53 -4.38 -6.67
C ALA A 178 0.32 -5.23 -7.08
N GLY A 179 0.39 -5.89 -8.22
CA GLY A 179 -0.68 -6.77 -8.71
C GLY A 179 -1.04 -7.90 -7.76
N ASP A 180 -2.29 -8.36 -7.86
CA ASP A 180 -2.83 -9.45 -7.04
C ASP A 180 -2.04 -10.77 -7.25
N ARG A 181 -1.53 -10.99 -8.47
CA ARG A 181 -0.62 -12.09 -8.82
C ARG A 181 0.62 -12.18 -7.95
N PHE A 182 1.05 -11.07 -7.34
CA PHE A 182 2.20 -11.04 -6.43
C PHE A 182 1.81 -11.04 -4.96
N GLY A 183 0.52 -11.23 -4.65
CA GLY A 183 -0.05 -11.11 -3.30
C GLY A 183 -0.38 -9.66 -2.91
N GLY A 184 -0.39 -8.74 -3.88
CA GLY A 184 -0.69 -7.33 -3.64
C GLY A 184 -1.97 -7.11 -2.82
N PRO A 185 -1.93 -6.28 -1.77
CA PRO A 185 -3.11 -5.97 -0.96
C PRO A 185 -4.26 -5.37 -1.78
N PRO A 186 -5.52 -5.77 -1.59
CA PRO A 186 -6.67 -5.17 -2.26
C PRO A 186 -7.18 -3.87 -1.60
N GLU A 187 -6.44 -3.31 -0.64
CA GLU A 187 -6.76 -2.06 0.05
C GLU A 187 -6.32 -0.80 -0.70
N GLU A 188 -6.82 0.36 -0.24
CA GLU A 188 -6.54 1.66 -0.85
C GLU A 188 -5.04 2.01 -0.88
N ILE A 189 -4.28 1.62 0.15
CA ILE A 189 -2.83 1.89 0.21
C ILE A 189 -2.05 1.33 -1.01
N ASN A 190 -2.57 0.28 -1.65
CA ASN A 190 -1.99 -0.40 -2.82
C ASN A 190 -2.73 -0.07 -4.13
N THR A 191 -3.67 0.88 -4.14
CA THR A 191 -4.49 1.19 -5.32
C THR A 191 -4.43 2.67 -5.68
N VAL A 192 -4.12 2.97 -6.95
CA VAL A 192 -4.19 4.34 -7.51
C VAL A 192 -5.19 4.41 -8.66
N ALA A 193 -5.69 5.62 -8.94
CA ALA A 193 -6.44 5.84 -10.17
C ALA A 193 -5.43 5.91 -11.33
N MET A 194 -5.54 4.97 -12.26
CA MET A 194 -4.60 4.80 -13.37
C MET A 194 -5.36 4.85 -14.68
N LEU A 195 -4.84 5.57 -15.68
CA LEU A 195 -5.40 5.57 -17.03
C LEU A 195 -5.54 4.14 -17.53
N GLU A 196 -6.66 3.81 -18.17
CA GLU A 196 -6.93 2.46 -18.70
C GLU A 196 -5.82 2.00 -19.66
N GLU A 197 -5.29 2.92 -20.47
CA GLU A 197 -4.20 2.68 -21.43
C GLU A 197 -2.84 2.40 -20.77
N VAL A 198 -2.63 2.87 -19.54
CA VAL A 198 -1.43 2.60 -18.74
C VAL A 198 -1.63 1.32 -17.93
N ASN A 199 -2.80 1.17 -17.30
CA ASN A 199 -3.10 0.03 -16.44
C ASN A 199 -3.20 -1.29 -17.22
N GLN A 200 -3.64 -1.23 -18.48
CA GLN A 200 -3.80 -2.38 -19.35
C GLN A 200 -2.90 -2.29 -20.58
N TYR A 201 -2.81 -3.39 -21.33
CA TYR A 201 -2.24 -3.36 -22.66
C TYR A 201 -3.32 -3.00 -23.67
N ARG A 202 -3.08 -1.95 -24.47
CA ARG A 202 -3.95 -1.50 -25.56
C ARG A 202 -3.14 -1.47 -26.85
N VAL A 203 -3.63 -2.18 -27.86
CA VAL A 203 -2.93 -2.35 -29.15
C VAL A 203 -2.77 -1.01 -29.89
N ASP A 204 -3.65 -0.06 -29.62
CA ASP A 204 -3.76 1.26 -30.23
C ASP A 204 -3.25 2.40 -29.33
N SER A 205 -2.55 2.09 -28.23
CA SER A 205 -1.92 3.10 -27.38
C SER A 205 -0.40 3.01 -27.45
N ASP A 206 0.25 4.17 -27.56
CA ASP A 206 1.71 4.31 -27.50
C ASP A 206 2.22 4.47 -26.06
N MET A 207 1.35 4.36 -25.06
CA MET A 207 1.71 4.51 -23.65
C MET A 207 2.38 3.24 -23.09
N GLU A 208 3.29 3.44 -22.14
CA GLU A 208 3.89 2.34 -21.39
C GLU A 208 2.81 1.58 -20.59
N SER A 209 2.74 0.26 -20.81
CA SER A 209 1.75 -0.59 -20.16
C SER A 209 2.28 -1.20 -18.88
N PHE A 210 1.67 -0.85 -17.75
CA PHE A 210 1.98 -1.42 -16.45
C PHE A 210 1.70 -2.92 -16.39
N LYS A 211 0.64 -3.37 -17.06
CA LYS A 211 0.34 -4.81 -17.19
C LYS A 211 1.48 -5.57 -17.85
N LEU A 212 2.05 -5.05 -18.94
CA LEU A 212 3.20 -5.69 -19.62
C LEU A 212 4.45 -5.67 -18.76
N PHE A 213 4.72 -4.56 -18.06
CA PHE A 213 5.82 -4.50 -17.10
C PHE A 213 5.70 -5.59 -16.03
N GLU A 214 4.53 -5.75 -15.42
CA GLU A 214 4.30 -6.81 -14.46
C GLU A 214 4.38 -8.22 -15.10
N GLU A 215 4.03 -8.40 -16.38
CA GLU A 215 4.25 -9.67 -17.11
C GLU A 215 5.75 -9.97 -17.31
N GLU A 216 6.58 -8.96 -17.56
CA GLU A 216 8.04 -9.12 -17.59
C GLU A 216 8.60 -9.55 -16.23
N VAL A 217 8.11 -8.96 -15.15
CA VAL A 217 8.46 -9.35 -13.77
C VAL A 217 8.13 -10.82 -13.51
N VAL A 218 6.94 -11.28 -13.93
CA VAL A 218 6.56 -12.70 -13.80
C VAL A 218 7.47 -13.60 -14.64
N GLY A 219 7.81 -13.17 -15.85
CA GLY A 219 8.66 -13.95 -16.76
C GLY A 219 10.10 -14.10 -16.24
N SER A 220 10.63 -13.10 -15.56
CA SER A 220 12.03 -13.07 -15.10
C SER A 220 12.19 -12.40 -13.72
N PRO A 221 11.60 -12.94 -12.62
CA PRO A 221 11.56 -12.25 -11.33
C PRO A 221 12.94 -11.98 -10.73
N GLY A 222 13.95 -12.79 -11.07
CA GLY A 222 15.34 -12.58 -10.64
C GLY A 222 16.01 -11.33 -11.26
N ASP A 223 15.41 -10.74 -12.30
CA ASP A 223 15.88 -9.51 -12.94
C ASP A 223 15.26 -8.24 -12.31
N PHE A 224 14.47 -8.37 -11.24
CA PHE A 224 13.76 -7.24 -10.60
C PHE A 224 14.06 -7.17 -9.10
N ASN A 225 15.34 -7.03 -8.73
CA ASN A 225 15.75 -6.94 -7.34
C ASN A 225 15.54 -5.52 -6.79
N LYS A 226 15.05 -5.42 -5.54
CA LYS A 226 14.78 -4.15 -4.86
C LYS A 226 13.92 -3.22 -5.70
N LEU A 227 12.81 -3.75 -6.22
CA LEU A 227 11.88 -2.97 -7.02
C LEU A 227 11.23 -1.89 -6.14
N VAL A 228 11.25 -0.67 -6.65
CA VAL A 228 10.62 0.50 -6.05
C VAL A 228 9.73 1.16 -7.09
N LEU A 229 8.52 1.51 -6.71
CA LEU A 229 7.63 2.40 -7.46
C LEU A 229 7.52 3.74 -6.72
N GLU A 230 7.76 4.84 -7.42
CA GLU A 230 7.57 6.21 -6.91
C GLU A 230 6.48 6.92 -7.69
N PHE A 231 5.56 7.58 -6.99
CA PHE A 231 4.36 8.19 -7.55
C PHE A 231 4.39 9.71 -7.38
N ASP A 232 4.26 10.41 -8.49
CA ASP A 232 4.23 11.87 -8.51
C ASP A 232 2.79 12.36 -8.62
N TYR A 233 2.37 13.13 -7.63
CA TYR A 233 1.05 13.74 -7.56
C TYR A 233 1.13 15.24 -7.83
N PRO A 234 0.04 15.87 -8.29
CA PRO A 234 0.01 17.32 -8.34
C PRO A 234 0.03 17.90 -6.92
N ASP A 235 0.62 19.07 -6.80
CA ASP A 235 0.51 19.88 -5.59
C ASP A 235 -0.96 20.24 -5.36
N PRO A 236 -1.48 20.09 -4.13
CA PRO A 236 -2.81 20.54 -3.81
C PRO A 236 -2.95 22.05 -4.04
N ALA A 237 -3.98 22.46 -4.77
CA ALA A 237 -4.29 23.86 -4.97
C ALA A 237 -4.71 24.56 -3.65
N ASP A 238 -5.32 23.80 -2.74
CA ASP A 238 -5.69 24.25 -1.39
C ASP A 238 -4.90 23.45 -0.34
N PRO A 239 -4.05 24.09 0.49
CA PRO A 239 -3.27 23.40 1.51
C PRO A 239 -4.12 22.83 2.66
N ALA A 240 -5.42 23.17 2.75
CA ALA A 240 -6.34 22.64 3.75
C ALA A 240 -7.26 21.55 3.22
N LYS A 241 -7.28 21.31 1.90
CA LYS A 241 -8.19 20.34 1.28
C LYS A 241 -7.61 19.72 0.02
N LEU A 242 -7.67 18.39 -0.03
CA LEU A 242 -7.32 17.64 -1.23
C LEU A 242 -8.56 17.36 -2.11
N ALA A 243 -8.52 17.81 -3.35
CA ALA A 243 -9.50 17.46 -4.38
C ALA A 243 -9.33 15.99 -4.83
N ASN A 244 -10.35 15.44 -5.47
CA ASN A 244 -10.30 14.07 -5.95
C ASN A 244 -9.28 13.89 -7.08
N SER A 245 -9.21 14.82 -8.03
CA SER A 245 -8.20 14.80 -9.11
C SER A 245 -6.76 14.85 -8.57
N GLU A 246 -6.54 15.51 -7.42
CA GLU A 246 -5.23 15.60 -6.77
C GLU A 246 -4.81 14.31 -6.05
N LYS A 247 -5.72 13.33 -5.93
CA LYS A 247 -5.42 11.95 -5.48
C LYS A 247 -5.00 11.04 -6.63
N VAL A 248 -4.98 11.55 -7.86
CA VAL A 248 -4.56 10.80 -9.04
C VAL A 248 -3.10 11.15 -9.31
N PRO A 249 -2.18 10.16 -9.36
CA PRO A 249 -0.79 10.45 -9.71
C PRO A 249 -0.75 10.91 -11.18
N THR A 250 0.11 11.87 -11.49
CA THR A 250 0.35 12.33 -12.87
C THR A 250 1.30 11.40 -13.62
N ARG A 251 2.20 10.73 -12.90
CA ARG A 251 3.11 9.70 -13.40
C ARG A 251 3.62 8.84 -12.26
N PHE A 252 4.25 7.73 -12.60
CA PHE A 252 5.04 6.94 -11.67
C PHE A 252 6.25 6.30 -12.34
N GLU A 253 7.29 6.05 -11.57
CA GLU A 253 8.55 5.47 -12.05
C GLU A 253 8.86 4.20 -11.26
N ALA A 254 9.09 3.11 -11.99
CA ALA A 254 9.64 1.87 -11.46
C ALA A 254 11.16 1.92 -11.54
N THR A 255 11.86 1.63 -10.45
CA THR A 255 13.31 1.48 -10.41
C THR A 255 13.70 0.15 -9.77
N TRP A 256 14.70 -0.53 -10.32
CA TRP A 256 15.14 -1.83 -9.81
C TRP A 256 16.59 -2.12 -10.20
N VAL A 257 17.14 -3.20 -9.68
CA VAL A 257 18.46 -3.73 -10.04
C VAL A 257 18.28 -5.06 -10.77
N ASP A 258 18.81 -5.16 -12.00
CA ASP A 258 18.75 -6.39 -12.79
C ASP A 258 19.68 -7.49 -12.26
N ALA A 259 19.61 -8.71 -12.80
CA ALA A 259 20.45 -9.82 -12.34
C ALA A 259 21.96 -9.58 -12.54
N ASN A 260 22.35 -8.62 -13.40
CA ASN A 260 23.74 -8.23 -13.61
C ASN A 260 24.19 -7.09 -12.68
N GLY A 261 23.32 -6.64 -11.76
CA GLY A 261 23.60 -5.56 -10.83
C GLY A 261 23.44 -4.16 -11.43
N LYS A 262 22.83 -4.03 -12.62
CA LYS A 262 22.63 -2.74 -13.27
C LYS A 262 21.32 -2.11 -12.80
N SER A 263 21.37 -0.82 -12.47
CA SER A 263 20.18 -0.03 -12.17
C SER A 263 19.36 0.20 -13.44
N MET A 264 18.07 -0.12 -13.34
CA MET A 264 17.09 0.00 -14.39
C MET A 264 15.96 0.92 -13.93
N ARG A 265 15.28 1.53 -14.89
CA ARG A 265 14.10 2.35 -14.64
C ARG A 265 13.09 2.27 -15.78
N ARG A 266 11.81 2.40 -15.45
CA ARG A 266 10.71 2.53 -16.41
C ARG A 266 9.72 3.55 -15.90
N ARG A 267 9.33 4.49 -16.77
CA ARG A 267 8.39 5.55 -16.44
C ARG A 267 7.02 5.25 -17.07
N PHE A 268 5.97 5.54 -16.33
CA PHE A 268 4.59 5.45 -16.76
C PHE A 268 3.94 6.81 -16.60
N GLU A 269 3.63 7.47 -17.72
CA GLU A 269 2.88 8.73 -17.70
C GLU A 269 1.40 8.42 -17.45
N ASN A 270 0.79 9.01 -16.43
CA ASN A 270 -0.61 8.79 -16.07
C ASN A 270 -1.50 9.99 -16.47
N VAL A 271 -1.09 10.65 -17.53
CA VAL A 271 -1.80 11.73 -18.21
C VAL A 271 -1.95 11.38 -19.70
N PRO A 272 -3.02 11.80 -20.38
CA PRO A 272 -3.23 11.48 -21.78
C PRO A 272 -2.07 11.94 -22.67
N ALA A 273 -1.69 11.10 -23.64
CA ALA A 273 -0.71 11.46 -24.66
C ALA A 273 -1.15 12.73 -25.42
N GLY A 274 -0.28 13.76 -25.46
CA GLY A 274 -0.55 15.03 -26.12
C GLY A 274 -1.19 16.13 -25.25
N GLY A 275 -1.34 15.90 -23.93
CA GLY A 275 -1.88 16.88 -22.97
C GLY A 275 -0.84 17.63 -22.13
N GLY A 276 0.38 17.83 -22.64
CA GLY A 276 1.44 18.58 -21.97
C GLY A 276 1.80 19.86 -22.72
N GLN A 277 1.35 20.99 -22.18
CA GLN A 277 1.71 22.39 -22.48
C GLN A 277 1.71 22.87 -23.95
#